data_AF-A0A1D3TYL1-F1
#
_entry.id   AF-A0A1D3TYL1-F1
#
_cell.length_a   1.000
_cell.length_b   1.000
_cell.length_c   1.000
_cell.angle_alpha   90.00
_cell.angle_beta   90.00
_cell.angle_gamma   90.00
#
_symmetry.space_group_name_H-M   'P 1'
#
loop_
_entity.id
_entity.type
_entity.pdbx_description
1 polymer ?
#
loop_
_entity_poly.entity_id
_entity_poly.type
_entity_poly.pdbx_seq_one_letter_code
_entity_poly.pdbx_strand_id
1 'polypeptide(L)'
;MEILLNKELTNIQKAAYKLIQSDATFIRSLIQTGSQIKSNYIVMSFPYLGIYADGAEQWGRKVGLNSPIFNDEERFFYTQIRQMHKLYDMSFRQFADKTYDALQVSDEHFSSICKPIAKWLKVYDNYGVDLYRSQVCGNTVMCQMYVSPLNENAYMLDGEKLCKISVVAGKLCAFYGGRQVQSLCADDVQAYRTKDYHFPAHTPIKHKSKEAFALFSVLCSINYVLYLVDKIIKEEMPTKIRIAYLEYYYLTKIISEINQIFGTYFMLSKEWVSAPVRNCMAHYGLGQLITESELDNTDLMFGITKKYFGLDYYEMKEKLYSELKALSVQIEDYLF
;
A
#
# COMPACT_ATOMS: atom_id res chain seq x y z
N MET A 1 7.74 26.63 -14.15
CA MET A 1 6.69 25.60 -14.11
C MET A 1 5.82 25.62 -15.39
N GLU A 2 6.33 26.19 -16.49
CA GLU A 2 5.49 26.71 -17.60
C GLU A 2 5.79 26.09 -18.98
N ILE A 3 6.59 25.02 -19.06
CA ILE A 3 7.14 24.53 -20.35
C ILE A 3 6.71 23.08 -20.71
N LEU A 4 5.77 22.44 -19.99
CA LEU A 4 5.38 21.05 -20.30
C LEU A 4 3.91 20.82 -20.65
N LEU A 5 3.08 21.87 -20.70
CA LEU A 5 1.67 21.78 -21.03
C LEU A 5 1.36 22.65 -22.25
N ASN A 6 1.54 22.12 -23.47
CA ASN A 6 0.96 22.71 -24.68
C ASN A 6 -0.58 22.58 -24.73
N LYS A 7 -1.21 22.13 -23.63
CA LYS A 7 -2.64 21.87 -23.51
C LYS A 7 -3.18 22.57 -22.26
N GLU A 8 -4.21 23.38 -22.47
CA GLU A 8 -4.94 24.02 -21.37
C GLU A 8 -5.82 22.97 -20.68
N LEU A 9 -5.55 22.73 -19.40
CA LEU A 9 -6.34 21.81 -18.56
C LEU A 9 -7.55 22.54 -17.97
N THR A 10 -8.69 21.86 -17.85
CA THR A 10 -9.84 22.35 -17.07
C THR A 10 -9.50 22.44 -15.58
N ASN A 11 -10.29 23.14 -14.76
CA ASN A 11 -9.96 23.24 -13.33
C ASN A 11 -10.05 21.88 -12.63
N ILE A 12 -11.02 21.05 -13.01
CA ILE A 12 -11.09 19.66 -12.54
C ILE A 12 -9.84 18.86 -12.93
N GLN A 13 -9.34 19.02 -14.15
CA GLN A 13 -8.11 18.36 -14.60
C GLN A 13 -6.88 18.88 -13.85
N LYS A 14 -6.81 20.19 -13.55
CA LYS A 14 -5.77 20.77 -12.70
C LYS A 14 -5.82 20.21 -11.27
N ALA A 15 -7.00 20.00 -10.70
CA ALA A 15 -7.17 19.36 -9.41
C ALA A 15 -6.68 17.89 -9.43
N ALA A 16 -7.01 17.14 -10.49
CA ALA A 16 -6.51 15.77 -10.66
C ALA A 16 -4.99 15.72 -10.79
N TYR A 17 -4.42 16.68 -11.54
CA TYR A 17 -2.97 16.83 -11.65
C TYR A 17 -2.32 17.07 -10.27
N LYS A 18 -2.91 17.91 -9.41
CA LYS A 18 -2.42 18.13 -8.04
C LYS A 18 -2.46 16.87 -7.18
N LEU A 19 -3.48 16.02 -7.32
CA LEU A 19 -3.49 14.70 -6.64
C LEU A 19 -2.36 13.79 -7.14
N ILE A 20 -2.11 13.75 -8.45
CA ILE A 20 -1.00 12.97 -9.04
C ILE A 20 0.35 13.52 -8.56
N GLN A 21 0.48 14.84 -8.47
CA GLN A 21 1.67 15.51 -7.96
C GLN A 21 1.92 15.21 -6.47
N SER A 22 0.86 15.13 -5.66
CA SER A 22 0.95 14.67 -4.27
C SER A 22 1.54 13.25 -4.19
N ASP A 23 0.99 12.30 -4.95
CA ASP A 23 1.50 10.92 -4.94
C ASP A 23 2.94 10.83 -5.46
N ALA A 24 3.27 11.57 -6.52
CA ALA A 24 4.64 11.64 -7.03
C ALA A 24 5.62 12.13 -5.96
N THR A 25 5.22 13.14 -5.18
CA THR A 25 6.02 13.72 -4.09
C THR A 25 6.16 12.74 -2.93
N PHE A 26 5.06 12.07 -2.56
CA PHE A 26 5.06 11.05 -1.52
C PHE A 26 5.99 9.89 -1.88
N ILE A 27 5.82 9.29 -3.06
CA ILE A 27 6.62 8.16 -3.53
C ILE A 27 8.11 8.52 -3.59
N ARG A 28 8.44 9.70 -4.14
CA ARG A 28 9.83 10.18 -4.18
C ARG A 28 10.41 10.31 -2.76
N SER A 29 9.67 10.93 -1.85
CA SER A 29 10.12 11.14 -0.47
C SER A 29 10.27 9.80 0.27
N LEU A 30 9.36 8.86 0.05
CA LEU A 30 9.42 7.52 0.60
C LEU A 30 10.67 6.77 0.12
N ILE A 31 10.97 6.80 -1.18
CA ILE A 31 12.16 6.14 -1.75
C ILE A 31 13.46 6.77 -1.21
N GLN A 32 13.53 8.10 -1.16
CA GLN A 32 14.71 8.80 -0.63
C GLN A 32 14.94 8.47 0.85
N THR A 33 13.86 8.44 1.64
CA THR A 33 13.89 8.08 3.05
C THR A 33 14.19 6.60 3.27
N GLY A 34 13.71 5.73 2.38
CA GLY A 34 13.88 4.28 2.46
C GLY A 34 15.33 3.83 2.54
N SER A 35 16.25 4.58 1.91
CA SER A 35 17.70 4.31 2.03
C SER A 35 18.24 4.39 3.46
N GLN A 36 17.52 5.08 4.35
CA GLN A 36 17.89 5.28 5.75
C GLN A 36 17.17 4.30 6.69
N ILE A 37 16.22 3.52 6.17
CA ILE A 37 15.37 2.63 6.96
C ILE A 37 15.84 1.18 6.78
N LYS A 38 16.14 0.51 7.89
CA LYS A 38 16.51 -0.91 7.89
C LYS A 38 15.27 -1.80 7.90
N SER A 39 14.55 -1.87 6.77
CA SER A 39 13.29 -2.62 6.64
C SER A 39 12.87 -2.86 5.18
N ASN A 40 11.92 -3.78 4.94
CA ASN A 40 11.34 -4.09 3.63
C ASN A 40 10.21 -3.13 3.21
N TYR A 41 10.04 -2.00 3.89
CA TYR A 41 8.91 -1.08 3.66
C TYR A 41 8.76 -0.54 2.24
N ILE A 42 9.85 -0.45 1.48
CA ILE A 42 9.78 -0.07 0.06
C ILE A 42 9.01 -1.14 -0.72
N VAL A 43 9.24 -2.42 -0.46
CA VAL A 43 8.51 -3.51 -1.12
C VAL A 43 7.05 -3.54 -0.66
N MET A 44 6.79 -3.32 0.62
CA MET A 44 5.41 -3.15 1.12
C MET A 44 4.69 -1.96 0.46
N SER A 45 5.41 -0.99 -0.10
CA SER A 45 4.81 0.15 -0.84
C SER A 45 4.39 -0.17 -2.27
N PHE A 46 4.77 -1.35 -2.81
CA PHE A 46 4.56 -1.69 -4.22
C PHE A 46 3.10 -1.59 -4.69
N PRO A 47 2.09 -2.02 -3.90
CA PRO A 47 0.69 -1.81 -4.29
C PRO A 47 0.36 -0.34 -4.56
N TYR A 48 0.88 0.58 -3.74
CA TYR A 48 0.66 2.03 -3.86
C TYR A 48 1.47 2.65 -4.98
N LEU A 49 2.71 2.17 -5.19
CA LEU A 49 3.51 2.53 -6.37
C LEU A 49 2.78 2.12 -7.66
N GLY A 50 2.17 0.93 -7.68
CA GLY A 50 1.33 0.45 -8.77
C GLY A 50 0.12 1.34 -9.02
N ILE A 51 -0.62 1.69 -7.97
CA ILE A 51 -1.75 2.64 -8.06
C ILE A 51 -1.31 3.97 -8.66
N TYR A 52 -0.19 4.52 -8.17
CA TYR A 52 0.35 5.77 -8.67
C TYR A 52 0.74 5.67 -10.15
N ALA A 53 1.62 4.74 -10.50
CA ALA A 53 2.21 4.68 -11.83
C ALA A 53 1.17 4.36 -12.91
N ASP A 54 0.32 3.35 -12.68
CA ASP A 54 -0.76 2.97 -13.60
C ASP A 54 -1.81 4.07 -13.71
N GLY A 55 -2.24 4.66 -12.58
CA GLY A 55 -3.20 5.75 -12.60
C GLY A 55 -2.67 7.01 -13.29
N ALA A 56 -1.40 7.37 -13.07
CA ALA A 56 -0.77 8.55 -13.65
C ALA A 56 -0.50 8.40 -15.16
N GLU A 57 -0.06 7.22 -15.62
CA GLU A 57 0.09 6.92 -17.06
C GLU A 57 -1.26 6.98 -17.77
N GLN A 58 -2.27 6.27 -17.25
CA GLN A 58 -3.60 6.22 -17.87
C GLN A 58 -4.27 7.59 -17.89
N TRP A 59 -4.17 8.34 -16.80
CA TRP A 59 -4.73 9.69 -16.72
C TRP A 59 -4.03 10.62 -17.72
N GLY A 60 -2.69 10.64 -17.73
CA GLY A 60 -1.90 11.46 -18.65
C GLY A 60 -2.22 11.18 -20.11
N ARG A 61 -2.33 9.91 -20.48
CA ARG A 61 -2.76 9.51 -21.83
C ARG A 61 -4.18 9.97 -22.15
N LYS A 62 -5.13 9.79 -21.22
CA LYS A 62 -6.54 10.19 -21.41
C LYS A 62 -6.69 11.70 -21.60
N VAL A 63 -5.93 12.50 -20.86
CA VAL A 63 -5.95 13.96 -20.98
C VAL A 63 -5.02 14.47 -22.09
N GLY A 64 -4.29 13.60 -22.80
CA GLY A 64 -3.43 13.97 -23.93
C GLY A 64 -2.16 14.71 -23.54
N LEU A 65 -1.57 14.35 -22.39
CA LEU A 65 -0.25 14.82 -21.97
C LEU A 65 0.85 13.96 -22.58
N ASN A 66 2.00 14.57 -22.82
CA ASN A 66 3.21 13.87 -23.21
C ASN A 66 3.95 13.28 -21.99
N SER A 67 3.21 12.62 -21.09
CA SER A 67 3.77 11.91 -19.95
C SER A 67 4.47 10.63 -20.42
N PRO A 68 5.42 10.08 -19.65
CA PRO A 68 5.97 8.75 -19.91
C PRO A 68 4.85 7.71 -20.12
N ILE A 69 5.06 6.82 -21.09
CA ILE A 69 4.10 5.78 -21.48
C ILE A 69 4.76 4.42 -21.22
N PHE A 70 4.00 3.48 -20.71
CA PHE A 70 4.48 2.12 -20.49
C PHE A 70 4.67 1.36 -21.79
N ASN A 71 5.79 0.65 -21.89
CA ASN A 71 5.91 -0.50 -22.78
C ASN A 71 5.09 -1.70 -22.24
N ASP A 72 5.05 -2.80 -22.97
CA ASP A 72 4.22 -3.96 -22.60
C ASP A 72 4.63 -4.61 -21.28
N GLU A 73 5.94 -4.72 -21.02
CA GLU A 73 6.47 -5.31 -19.79
C GLU A 73 6.20 -4.41 -18.57
N GLU A 74 6.43 -3.11 -18.69
CA GLU A 74 6.10 -2.11 -17.68
C GLU A 74 4.58 -2.13 -17.40
N ARG A 75 3.76 -2.16 -18.44
CA ARG A 75 2.30 -2.21 -18.31
C ARG A 75 1.86 -3.45 -17.56
N PHE A 76 2.40 -4.62 -17.92
CA PHE A 76 2.12 -5.87 -17.22
C PHE A 76 2.52 -5.74 -15.74
N PHE A 77 3.76 -5.35 -15.45
CA PHE A 77 4.25 -5.23 -14.08
C PHE A 77 3.42 -4.27 -13.21
N TYR A 78 3.23 -3.02 -13.64
CA TYR A 78 2.50 -2.02 -12.86
C TYR A 78 1.02 -2.38 -12.71
N THR A 79 0.42 -3.05 -13.70
CA THR A 79 -0.94 -3.59 -13.57
C THR A 79 -0.99 -4.66 -12.48
N GLN A 80 -0.03 -5.59 -12.46
CA GLN A 80 0.01 -6.69 -11.50
C GLN A 80 0.23 -6.18 -10.07
N ILE A 81 1.25 -5.36 -9.82
CA ILE A 81 1.50 -4.84 -8.46
C ILE A 81 0.36 -3.93 -8.01
N ARG A 82 -0.26 -3.17 -8.94
CA ARG A 82 -1.47 -2.43 -8.63
C ARG A 82 -2.57 -3.36 -8.15
N GLN A 83 -2.86 -4.50 -8.79
CA GLN A 83 -3.95 -5.38 -8.30
C GLN A 83 -3.73 -5.87 -6.85
N MET A 84 -2.50 -5.85 -6.34
CA MET A 84 -2.21 -6.26 -4.96
C MET A 84 -2.82 -5.33 -3.89
N HIS A 85 -3.21 -4.09 -4.21
CA HIS A 85 -4.00 -3.27 -3.26
C HIS A 85 -5.42 -3.79 -3.07
N LYS A 86 -5.86 -4.73 -3.92
CA LYS A 86 -7.19 -5.35 -3.91
C LYS A 86 -7.12 -6.78 -3.42
N LEU A 87 -6.08 -7.16 -2.66
CA LEU A 87 -5.97 -8.53 -2.15
C LEU A 87 -7.23 -8.95 -1.37
N TYR A 88 -7.93 -8.03 -0.72
CA TYR A 88 -9.18 -8.31 -0.01
C TYR A 88 -10.45 -8.19 -0.87
N ASP A 89 -10.32 -8.14 -2.20
CA ASP A 89 -11.45 -8.33 -3.12
C ASP A 89 -11.77 -9.82 -3.31
N MET A 90 -10.83 -10.70 -2.94
CA MET A 90 -11.06 -12.14 -2.79
C MET A 90 -11.56 -12.45 -1.37
N SER A 91 -12.03 -13.68 -1.14
CA SER A 91 -12.43 -14.10 0.21
C SER A 91 -11.23 -14.16 1.16
N PHE A 92 -11.45 -13.97 2.47
CA PHE A 92 -10.39 -14.10 3.46
C PHE A 92 -9.77 -15.51 3.45
N ARG A 93 -10.55 -16.56 3.17
CA ARG A 93 -9.99 -17.92 2.99
C ARG A 93 -9.02 -17.99 1.81
N GLN A 94 -9.38 -17.42 0.66
CA GLN A 94 -8.49 -17.39 -0.51
C GLN A 94 -7.23 -16.57 -0.23
N PHE A 95 -7.37 -15.47 0.51
CA PHE A 95 -6.22 -14.69 0.96
C PHE A 95 -5.32 -15.50 1.92
N ALA A 96 -5.92 -16.26 2.84
CA ALA A 96 -5.19 -17.12 3.76
C ALA A 96 -4.43 -18.25 3.03
N ASP A 97 -5.07 -18.88 2.04
CA ASP A 97 -4.41 -19.87 1.19
C ASP A 97 -3.21 -19.28 0.48
N LYS A 98 -3.38 -18.15 -0.23
CA LYS A 98 -2.27 -17.48 -0.94
C LYS A 98 -1.11 -17.05 -0.04
N THR A 99 -1.43 -16.53 1.14
CA THR A 99 -0.42 -16.11 2.11
C THR A 99 0.34 -17.32 2.64
N TYR A 100 -0.37 -18.43 2.89
CA TYR A 100 0.25 -19.65 3.39
C TYR A 100 1.08 -20.36 2.32
N ASP A 101 0.63 -20.39 1.07
CA ASP A 101 1.42 -20.91 -0.07
C ASP A 101 2.75 -20.14 -0.19
N ALA A 102 2.70 -18.79 -0.10
CA ALA A 102 3.91 -17.97 -0.11
C ALA A 102 4.83 -18.25 1.09
N LEU A 103 4.26 -18.45 2.28
CA LEU A 103 5.01 -18.86 3.47
C LEU A 103 5.65 -20.25 3.32
N GLN A 104 4.98 -21.20 2.65
CA GLN A 104 5.53 -22.52 2.39
C GLN A 104 6.74 -22.46 1.47
N VAL A 105 6.66 -21.66 0.39
CA VAL A 105 7.82 -21.42 -0.49
C VAL A 105 8.99 -20.82 0.31
N SER A 106 8.69 -19.96 1.29
CA SER A 106 9.70 -19.44 2.21
C SER A 106 10.32 -20.51 3.10
N ASP A 107 9.49 -21.34 3.74
CA ASP A 107 9.95 -22.42 4.61
C ASP A 107 10.81 -23.40 3.83
N GLU A 108 10.40 -23.80 2.62
CA GLU A 108 11.15 -24.70 1.75
C GLU A 108 12.53 -24.13 1.41
N HIS A 109 12.60 -22.86 1.03
CA HIS A 109 13.86 -22.19 0.72
C HIS A 109 14.82 -22.19 1.93
N PHE A 110 14.40 -21.62 3.06
CA PHE A 110 15.27 -21.50 4.24
C PHE A 110 15.60 -22.86 4.87
N SER A 111 14.68 -23.82 4.82
CA SER A 111 14.92 -25.20 5.24
C SER A 111 15.96 -25.91 4.36
N SER A 112 15.98 -25.63 3.05
CA SER A 112 16.91 -26.27 2.10
C SER A 112 18.37 -25.89 2.31
N ILE A 113 18.63 -24.69 2.84
CA ILE A 113 19.98 -24.19 3.13
C ILE A 113 20.44 -24.49 4.57
N CYS A 114 19.57 -25.06 5.40
CA CYS A 114 19.89 -25.42 6.77
C CYS A 114 20.64 -26.75 6.90
N LYS A 115 21.48 -26.86 7.94
CA LYS A 115 22.05 -28.15 8.35
C LYS A 115 20.92 -29.11 8.78
N PRO A 116 21.06 -30.43 8.59
CA PRO A 116 20.01 -31.40 8.92
C PRO A 116 19.45 -31.28 10.35
N ILE A 117 20.31 -31.03 11.35
CA ILE A 117 19.91 -30.84 12.75
C ILE A 117 19.07 -29.55 12.93
N ALA A 118 19.47 -28.44 12.31
CA ALA A 118 18.72 -27.17 12.38
C ALA A 118 17.35 -27.31 11.70
N LYS A 119 17.29 -28.02 10.57
CA LYS A 119 16.04 -28.37 9.88
C LYS A 119 15.12 -29.24 10.74
N TRP A 120 15.67 -30.27 11.40
CA TRP A 120 14.92 -31.15 12.28
C TRP A 120 14.36 -30.42 13.51
N LEU A 121 15.17 -29.54 14.13
CA LEU A 121 14.77 -28.75 15.29
C LEU A 121 13.97 -27.48 14.93
N LYS A 122 13.78 -27.16 13.65
CA LYS A 122 13.16 -25.92 13.17
C LYS A 122 13.80 -24.64 13.73
N VAL A 123 15.13 -24.66 13.90
CA VAL A 123 15.92 -23.52 14.41
C VAL A 123 16.43 -22.69 13.22
N TYR A 124 15.49 -22.16 12.46
CA TYR A 124 15.73 -21.24 11.35
C TYR A 124 14.48 -20.38 11.15
N ASP A 125 14.63 -19.16 10.64
CA ASP A 125 13.49 -18.29 10.39
C ASP A 125 12.93 -18.51 8.97
N ASN A 126 11.62 -18.39 8.81
CA ASN A 126 10.91 -18.53 7.54
C ASN A 126 10.00 -17.34 7.20
N TYR A 127 10.05 -16.27 8.01
CA TYR A 127 9.54 -14.96 7.60
C TYR A 127 10.18 -13.86 8.44
N GLY A 128 10.33 -12.69 7.82
CA GLY A 128 10.70 -11.45 8.48
C GLY A 128 9.50 -10.55 8.73
N VAL A 129 9.57 -9.72 9.77
CA VAL A 129 8.54 -8.75 10.15
C VAL A 129 9.17 -7.37 10.23
N ASP A 130 8.54 -6.41 9.55
CA ASP A 130 8.90 -5.01 9.63
C ASP A 130 8.18 -4.37 10.82
N LEU A 131 8.93 -3.65 11.66
CA LEU A 131 8.44 -3.06 12.91
C LEU A 131 8.63 -1.54 12.90
N TYR A 132 7.60 -0.81 13.30
CA TYR A 132 7.73 0.56 13.78
C TYR A 132 7.60 0.56 15.30
N ARG A 133 8.70 0.80 16.01
CA ARG A 133 8.80 0.55 17.45
C ARG A 133 8.39 -0.90 17.75
N SER A 134 7.30 -1.14 18.47
CA SER A 134 6.78 -2.48 18.77
C SER A 134 5.67 -2.94 17.81
N GLN A 135 5.19 -2.07 16.92
CA GLN A 135 4.04 -2.34 16.05
C GLN A 135 4.50 -3.07 14.79
N VAL A 136 3.81 -4.15 14.44
CA VAL A 136 4.07 -4.92 13.21
C VAL A 136 3.46 -4.20 12.01
N CYS A 137 4.24 -3.89 10.99
CA CYS A 137 3.82 -3.03 9.87
C CYS A 137 4.15 -3.61 8.49
N GLY A 138 4.62 -4.85 8.42
CA GLY A 138 5.00 -5.50 7.18
C GLY A 138 5.52 -6.90 7.47
N ASN A 139 5.48 -7.76 6.47
CA ASN A 139 6.13 -9.06 6.56
C ASN A 139 6.63 -9.50 5.19
N THR A 140 7.70 -10.30 5.19
CA THR A 140 8.39 -10.71 3.96
C THR A 140 7.52 -11.61 3.07
N VAL A 141 6.50 -12.29 3.63
CA VAL A 141 5.57 -13.11 2.85
C VAL A 141 4.66 -12.24 1.98
N MET A 142 4.13 -11.15 2.53
CA MET A 142 3.40 -10.14 1.75
C MET A 142 4.32 -9.48 0.70
N CYS A 143 5.56 -9.14 1.08
CA CYS A 143 6.56 -8.62 0.14
C CYS A 143 6.78 -9.58 -1.04
N GLN A 144 6.93 -10.88 -0.76
CA GLN A 144 7.06 -11.93 -1.77
C GLN A 144 5.84 -11.96 -2.71
N MET A 145 4.63 -11.87 -2.18
CA MET A 145 3.42 -11.79 -3.00
C MET A 145 3.44 -10.56 -3.91
N TYR A 146 3.90 -9.41 -3.43
CA TYR A 146 3.98 -8.18 -4.23
C TYR A 146 5.03 -8.22 -5.34
N VAL A 147 6.14 -8.95 -5.15
CA VAL A 147 7.20 -9.07 -6.18
C VAL A 147 7.02 -10.27 -7.11
N SER A 148 6.12 -11.19 -6.78
CA SER A 148 5.82 -12.38 -7.60
C SER A 148 5.52 -12.11 -9.09
N PRO A 149 4.99 -10.95 -9.53
CA PRO A 149 4.85 -10.68 -10.96
C PRO A 149 6.16 -10.63 -11.75
N LEU A 150 7.30 -10.52 -11.07
CA LEU A 150 8.63 -10.44 -11.70
C LEU A 150 9.33 -11.79 -11.79
N ASN A 151 8.95 -12.75 -10.94
CA ASN A 151 9.57 -14.07 -10.88
C ASN A 151 8.64 -15.09 -10.22
N GLU A 152 8.51 -16.27 -10.83
CA GLU A 152 7.85 -17.44 -10.23
C GLU A 152 8.56 -17.88 -8.93
N ASN A 153 9.87 -17.65 -8.83
CA ASN A 153 10.67 -17.82 -7.62
C ASN A 153 11.02 -16.46 -7.00
N ALA A 154 10.28 -16.04 -5.99
CA ALA A 154 10.50 -14.75 -5.30
C ALA A 154 11.90 -14.61 -4.66
N TYR A 155 12.58 -15.72 -4.38
CA TYR A 155 13.96 -15.77 -3.87
C TYR A 155 15.04 -15.50 -4.92
N MET A 156 14.66 -15.45 -6.20
CA MET A 156 15.53 -15.15 -7.33
C MET A 156 15.16 -13.80 -7.95
N LEU A 157 14.69 -12.84 -7.16
CA LEU A 157 14.31 -11.53 -7.65
C LEU A 157 15.47 -10.90 -8.43
N ASP A 158 15.28 -10.71 -9.74
CA ASP A 158 16.24 -10.03 -10.59
C ASP A 158 16.19 -8.53 -10.30
N GLY A 159 17.08 -8.08 -9.42
CA GLY A 159 17.19 -6.67 -9.03
C GLY A 159 17.52 -5.75 -10.21
N GLU A 160 18.24 -6.23 -11.22
CA GLU A 160 18.56 -5.45 -12.42
C GLU A 160 17.30 -5.25 -13.28
N LYS A 161 16.53 -6.32 -13.47
CA LYS A 161 15.22 -6.25 -14.14
C LYS A 161 14.26 -5.33 -13.41
N LEU A 162 14.14 -5.47 -12.09
CA LEU A 162 13.30 -4.57 -11.27
C LEU A 162 13.76 -3.11 -11.41
N CYS A 163 15.07 -2.85 -11.38
CA CYS A 163 15.60 -1.51 -11.59
C CYS A 163 15.20 -0.95 -12.96
N LYS A 164 15.36 -1.73 -14.04
CA LYS A 164 14.98 -1.32 -15.41
C LYS A 164 13.49 -1.00 -15.53
N ILE A 165 12.62 -1.88 -15.05
CA ILE A 165 11.15 -1.69 -15.07
C ILE A 165 10.73 -0.50 -14.17
N SER A 166 11.48 -0.22 -13.11
CA SER A 166 11.19 0.89 -12.18
C SER A 166 11.50 2.27 -12.76
N VAL A 167 12.31 2.37 -13.82
CA VAL A 167 12.71 3.66 -14.42
C VAL A 167 11.50 4.49 -14.85
N VAL A 168 10.45 3.87 -15.40
CA VAL A 168 9.29 4.62 -15.89
C VAL A 168 8.49 5.28 -14.76
N ALA A 169 8.38 4.65 -13.58
CA ALA A 169 7.77 5.29 -12.41
C ALA A 169 8.60 6.50 -11.93
N GLY A 170 9.93 6.40 -11.97
CA GLY A 170 10.81 7.54 -11.70
C GLY A 170 10.63 8.69 -12.70
N LYS A 171 10.47 8.37 -13.99
CA LYS A 171 10.15 9.36 -15.04
C LYS A 171 8.79 10.00 -14.81
N LEU A 172 7.77 9.24 -14.42
CA LEU A 172 6.45 9.76 -14.05
C LEU A 172 6.55 10.70 -12.85
N CYS A 173 7.30 10.32 -11.81
CA CYS A 173 7.53 11.18 -10.65
C CYS A 173 8.19 12.50 -11.05
N ALA A 174 9.20 12.44 -11.94
CA ALA A 174 9.86 13.64 -12.44
C ALA A 174 8.95 14.52 -13.31
N PHE A 175 8.04 13.91 -14.08
CA PHE A 175 7.08 14.61 -14.94
C PHE A 175 6.00 15.34 -14.13
N TYR A 176 5.41 14.67 -13.14
CA TYR A 176 4.29 15.22 -12.35
C TYR A 176 4.75 15.99 -11.11
N GLY A 177 5.74 15.47 -10.39
CA GLY A 177 6.32 16.13 -9.21
C GLY A 177 7.14 17.35 -9.60
N GLY A 178 7.87 17.27 -10.71
CA GLY A 178 8.91 18.24 -11.07
C GLY A 178 10.27 17.86 -10.47
N ARG A 179 11.35 18.20 -11.18
CA ARG A 179 12.71 17.79 -10.82
C ARG A 179 13.19 18.37 -9.48
N GLN A 180 12.65 19.51 -9.06
CA GLN A 180 13.14 20.33 -7.93
C GLN A 180 12.30 20.24 -6.64
N VAL A 181 11.34 19.32 -6.52
CA VAL A 181 10.60 19.18 -5.25
C VAL A 181 11.56 18.74 -4.15
N GLN A 182 11.67 19.56 -3.12
CA GLN A 182 12.42 19.27 -1.91
C GLN A 182 11.84 18.01 -1.28
N SER A 183 12.71 17.06 -0.91
CA SER A 183 12.29 15.87 -0.18
C SER A 183 11.55 16.28 1.09
N LEU A 184 10.41 15.64 1.34
CA LEU A 184 9.63 15.91 2.54
C LEU A 184 10.36 15.40 3.80
N CYS A 185 10.04 15.99 4.94
CA CYS A 185 10.73 15.69 6.19
C CYS A 185 10.34 14.29 6.68
N ALA A 186 11.33 13.42 6.76
CA ALA A 186 11.18 12.10 7.36
C ALA A 186 11.05 12.19 8.89
N ASP A 187 10.19 11.36 9.49
CA ASP A 187 10.09 11.21 10.94
C ASP A 187 10.68 9.90 11.45
N ASP A 188 11.33 9.98 12.62
CA ASP A 188 11.82 8.86 13.46
C ASP A 188 12.27 7.61 12.68
N VAL A 189 13.10 7.78 11.64
CA VAL A 189 13.54 6.66 10.77
C VAL A 189 14.24 5.53 11.54
N GLN A 190 14.79 5.84 12.71
CA GLN A 190 15.46 4.89 13.60
C GLN A 190 14.50 4.01 14.40
N ALA A 191 13.21 4.37 14.48
CA ALA A 191 12.20 3.53 15.09
C ALA A 191 11.85 2.29 14.25
N TYR A 192 12.25 2.28 12.98
CA TYR A 192 11.99 1.17 12.07
C TYR A 192 13.08 0.10 12.15
N ARG A 193 12.67 -1.15 12.27
CA ARG A 193 13.58 -2.32 12.34
C ARG A 193 12.92 -3.57 11.78
N THR A 194 13.70 -4.60 11.53
CA THR A 194 13.19 -5.93 11.18
C THR A 194 13.40 -6.91 12.32
N LYS A 195 12.55 -7.94 12.36
CA LYS A 195 12.77 -9.11 13.19
C LYS A 195 12.26 -10.36 12.48
N ASP A 196 13.08 -11.41 12.51
CA ASP A 196 12.78 -12.67 11.85
C ASP A 196 12.20 -13.68 12.85
N TYR A 197 11.40 -14.60 12.32
CA TYR A 197 10.66 -15.60 13.08
C TYR A 197 10.49 -16.89 12.27
N HIS A 198 10.13 -17.96 12.97
CA HIS A 198 9.67 -19.21 12.37
C HIS A 198 8.19 -19.43 12.64
N PHE A 199 7.35 -19.46 11.62
CA PHE A 199 5.97 -19.91 11.76
C PHE A 199 5.88 -21.40 11.39
N PRO A 200 5.24 -22.26 12.22
CA PRO A 200 4.54 -21.94 13.48
C PRO A 200 5.40 -22.07 14.75
N ALA A 201 6.63 -22.59 14.67
CA ALA A 201 7.42 -23.01 15.83
C ALA A 201 7.87 -21.88 16.76
N HIS A 202 8.39 -20.78 16.21
CA HIS A 202 9.00 -19.66 16.94
C HIS A 202 8.43 -18.33 16.47
N THR A 203 7.14 -18.12 16.74
CA THR A 203 6.39 -16.92 16.35
C THR A 203 5.58 -16.39 17.54
N PRO A 204 5.45 -15.05 17.69
CA PRO A 204 4.64 -14.44 18.74
C PRO A 204 3.14 -14.66 18.55
N ILE A 205 2.68 -15.05 17.35
CA ILE A 205 1.26 -15.28 17.07
C ILE A 205 0.75 -16.45 17.91
N LYS A 206 -0.27 -16.24 18.76
CA LYS A 206 -0.85 -17.27 19.65
C LYS A 206 -1.41 -18.45 18.87
N HIS A 207 -2.23 -18.16 17.86
CA HIS A 207 -2.91 -19.17 17.05
C HIS A 207 -2.05 -19.63 15.88
N LYS A 208 -1.77 -20.94 15.80
CA LYS A 208 -0.86 -21.52 14.80
C LYS A 208 -1.61 -22.07 13.59
N SER A 209 -2.51 -21.28 13.01
CA SER A 209 -3.24 -21.64 11.79
C SER A 209 -2.86 -20.74 10.62
N LYS A 210 -3.10 -21.20 9.38
CA LYS A 210 -2.90 -20.38 8.18
C LYS A 210 -3.77 -19.12 8.21
N GLU A 211 -4.99 -19.23 8.73
CA GLU A 211 -5.90 -18.10 8.89
C GLU A 211 -5.32 -17.07 9.87
N ALA A 212 -4.75 -17.51 11.00
CA ALA A 212 -4.13 -16.60 11.96
C ALA A 212 -2.91 -15.88 11.38
N PHE A 213 -2.11 -16.55 10.54
CA PHE A 213 -1.02 -15.90 9.82
C PHE A 213 -1.54 -14.89 8.79
N ALA A 214 -2.64 -15.21 8.10
CA ALA A 214 -3.31 -14.27 7.19
C ALA A 214 -3.85 -13.04 7.94
N LEU A 215 -4.47 -13.23 9.11
CA LEU A 215 -4.94 -12.14 9.95
C LEU A 215 -3.77 -11.27 10.45
N PHE A 216 -2.62 -11.88 10.76
CA PHE A 216 -1.38 -11.17 11.06
C PHE A 216 -0.89 -10.33 9.86
N SER A 217 -1.00 -10.83 8.63
CA SER A 217 -0.70 -10.04 7.43
C SER A 217 -1.67 -8.86 7.23
N VAL A 218 -2.96 -9.03 7.57
CA VAL A 218 -3.92 -7.93 7.59
C VAL A 218 -3.52 -6.86 8.61
N LEU A 219 -3.14 -7.25 9.82
CA LEU A 219 -2.63 -6.32 10.85
C LEU A 219 -1.40 -5.55 10.35
N CYS A 220 -0.46 -6.24 9.71
CA CYS A 220 0.72 -5.62 9.12
C CYS A 220 0.34 -4.56 8.08
N SER A 221 -0.63 -4.86 7.21
CA SER A 221 -1.12 -3.92 6.17
C SER A 221 -1.79 -2.68 6.76
N ILE A 222 -2.65 -2.85 7.77
CA ILE A 222 -3.29 -1.73 8.47
C ILE A 222 -2.23 -0.84 9.12
N ASN A 223 -1.30 -1.45 9.86
CA ASN A 223 -0.25 -0.72 10.56
C ASN A 223 0.77 -0.08 9.61
N TYR A 224 0.98 -0.63 8.42
CA TYR A 224 1.74 0.03 7.35
C TYR A 224 1.13 1.41 7.04
N VAL A 225 -0.18 1.48 6.87
CA VAL A 225 -0.89 2.76 6.64
C VAL A 225 -0.75 3.68 7.85
N LEU A 226 -1.00 3.18 9.06
CA LEU A 226 -1.02 3.98 10.28
C LEU A 226 0.36 4.54 10.67
N TYR A 227 1.43 3.78 10.45
CA TYR A 227 2.76 4.09 10.98
C TYR A 227 3.81 4.39 9.92
N LEU A 228 3.67 3.87 8.71
CA LEU A 228 4.54 4.29 7.63
C LEU A 228 3.88 5.43 6.85
N VAL A 229 2.73 5.20 6.21
CA VAL A 229 2.13 6.19 5.31
C VAL A 229 1.82 7.51 6.03
N ASP A 230 1.25 7.44 7.23
CA ASP A 230 0.87 8.66 7.96
C ASP A 230 2.03 9.33 8.71
N LYS A 231 2.98 8.55 9.26
CA LYS A 231 4.02 9.10 10.15
C LYS A 231 5.35 9.37 9.47
N ILE A 232 5.75 8.57 8.47
CA ILE A 232 7.09 8.68 7.89
C ILE A 232 7.32 10.04 7.25
N ILE A 233 6.30 10.58 6.58
CA ILE A 233 6.34 11.90 5.96
C ILE A 233 5.47 12.81 6.83
N LYS A 234 6.07 13.85 7.42
CA LYS A 234 5.40 14.73 8.39
C LYS A 234 4.28 15.54 7.75
N GLU A 235 4.52 15.99 6.54
CA GLU A 235 3.65 16.91 5.81
C GLU A 235 2.32 16.24 5.49
N GLU A 236 1.25 17.01 5.68
CA GLU A 236 -0.10 16.56 5.37
C GLU A 236 -0.35 16.61 3.88
N MET A 237 -0.99 15.56 3.33
CA MET A 237 -1.23 15.48 1.89
C MET A 237 -2.36 14.53 1.50
N PRO A 238 -2.99 14.75 0.33
CA PRO A 238 -4.04 13.89 -0.20
C PRO A 238 -3.66 12.41 -0.30
N THR A 239 -2.38 12.10 -0.58
CA THR A 239 -1.91 10.71 -0.71
C THR A 239 -2.21 9.85 0.53
N LYS A 240 -2.11 10.43 1.73
CA LYS A 240 -2.34 9.72 3.00
C LYS A 240 -3.78 9.21 3.12
N ILE A 241 -4.77 10.02 2.75
CA ILE A 241 -6.18 9.60 2.79
C ILE A 241 -6.50 8.66 1.64
N ARG A 242 -5.89 8.85 0.47
CA ARG A 242 -6.12 7.98 -0.69
C ARG A 242 -5.67 6.55 -0.41
N ILE A 243 -4.47 6.37 0.14
CA ILE A 243 -3.96 5.06 0.53
C ILE A 243 -4.83 4.45 1.64
N ALA A 244 -5.11 5.20 2.71
CA ALA A 244 -5.92 4.71 3.82
C ALA A 244 -7.35 4.33 3.39
N TYR A 245 -7.94 5.08 2.48
CA TYR A 245 -9.31 4.84 2.03
C TYR A 245 -9.40 3.58 1.18
N LEU A 246 -8.40 3.32 0.33
CA LEU A 246 -8.32 2.07 -0.43
C LEU A 246 -8.20 0.87 0.52
N GLU A 247 -7.31 0.94 1.52
CA GLU A 247 -7.16 -0.11 2.52
C GLU A 247 -8.47 -0.37 3.28
N TYR A 248 -9.06 0.69 3.85
CA TYR A 248 -10.35 0.64 4.53
C TYR A 248 -11.44 0.00 3.66
N TYR A 249 -11.61 0.47 2.42
CA TYR A 249 -12.65 -0.02 1.52
C TYR A 249 -12.55 -1.53 1.30
N TYR A 250 -11.34 -2.05 1.08
CA TYR A 250 -11.14 -3.48 0.85
C TYR A 250 -11.27 -4.29 2.14
N LEU A 251 -10.85 -3.77 3.30
CA LEU A 251 -11.07 -4.43 4.60
C LEU A 251 -12.56 -4.63 4.92
N THR A 252 -13.42 -3.66 4.58
CA THR A 252 -14.88 -3.79 4.81
C THR A 252 -15.53 -4.96 4.06
N LYS A 253 -14.87 -5.48 3.02
CA LYS A 253 -15.35 -6.64 2.24
C LYS A 253 -15.09 -7.98 2.93
N ILE A 254 -14.02 -8.08 3.71
CA ILE A 254 -13.59 -9.34 4.33
C ILE A 254 -13.86 -9.44 5.83
N ILE A 255 -14.17 -8.33 6.50
CA ILE A 255 -14.32 -8.29 7.97
C ILE A 255 -15.36 -9.27 8.50
N SER A 256 -16.48 -9.46 7.80
CA SER A 256 -17.52 -10.41 8.21
C SER A 256 -17.05 -11.87 8.11
N GLU A 257 -16.24 -12.19 7.10
CA GLU A 257 -15.69 -13.53 6.93
C GLU A 257 -14.60 -13.82 7.98
N ILE A 258 -13.76 -12.83 8.29
CA ILE A 258 -12.80 -12.90 9.40
C ILE A 258 -13.55 -13.25 10.70
N ASN A 259 -14.59 -12.47 11.04
CA ASN A 259 -15.39 -12.71 12.25
C ASN A 259 -16.00 -14.12 12.29
N GLN A 260 -16.51 -14.61 11.15
CA GLN A 260 -17.06 -15.96 11.06
C GLN A 260 -15.99 -17.05 11.29
N ILE A 261 -14.78 -16.86 10.78
CA ILE A 261 -13.69 -17.85 10.87
C ILE A 261 -13.13 -17.93 12.28
N PHE A 262 -12.94 -16.79 12.94
CA PHE A 262 -12.32 -16.73 14.26
C PHE A 262 -13.32 -16.75 15.42
N GLY A 263 -14.62 -16.65 15.14
CA GLY A 263 -15.64 -16.50 16.17
C GLY A 263 -15.50 -15.19 16.94
N THR A 264 -15.10 -14.12 16.26
CA THR A 264 -14.84 -12.79 16.83
C THR A 264 -15.91 -11.78 16.41
N TYR A 265 -15.88 -10.59 17.02
CA TYR A 265 -16.75 -9.46 16.71
C TYR A 265 -15.92 -8.21 16.41
N PHE A 266 -14.93 -8.33 15.51
CA PHE A 266 -14.16 -7.17 15.08
C PHE A 266 -15.07 -6.16 14.39
N MET A 267 -15.02 -4.92 14.87
CA MET A 267 -15.81 -3.81 14.37
C MET A 267 -15.01 -2.99 13.36
N LEU A 268 -15.64 -2.74 12.21
CA LEU A 268 -15.20 -1.80 11.19
C LEU A 268 -16.46 -1.20 10.55
N SER A 269 -16.66 0.11 10.70
CA SER A 269 -17.83 0.78 10.13
C SER A 269 -17.85 0.65 8.60
N LYS A 270 -19.04 0.59 8.00
CA LYS A 270 -19.25 0.68 6.54
C LYS A 270 -19.76 2.05 6.09
N GLU A 271 -19.86 3.01 7.01
CA GLU A 271 -20.41 4.35 6.79
C GLU A 271 -19.72 5.10 5.64
N TRP A 272 -18.41 4.89 5.48
CA TRP A 272 -17.59 5.60 4.50
C TRP A 272 -17.39 4.80 3.20
N VAL A 273 -18.13 3.72 2.98
CA VAL A 273 -17.95 2.85 1.80
C VAL A 273 -18.63 3.46 0.57
N SER A 274 -17.84 3.93 -0.39
CA SER A 274 -18.31 4.41 -1.68
C SER A 274 -17.46 3.87 -2.83
N ALA A 275 -18.07 3.10 -3.74
CA ALA A 275 -17.41 2.57 -4.93
C ALA A 275 -16.98 3.68 -5.93
N PRO A 276 -17.79 4.73 -6.19
CA PRO A 276 -17.35 5.88 -6.97
C PRO A 276 -16.10 6.57 -6.37
N VAL A 277 -16.10 6.82 -5.06
CA VAL A 277 -14.95 7.42 -4.37
C VAL A 277 -13.73 6.50 -4.47
N ARG A 278 -13.89 5.19 -4.24
CA ARG A 278 -12.81 4.20 -4.39
C ARG A 278 -12.20 4.22 -5.78
N ASN A 279 -13.03 4.26 -6.82
CA ASN A 279 -12.57 4.37 -8.20
C ASN A 279 -11.77 5.66 -8.42
N CYS A 280 -12.24 6.80 -7.89
CA CYS A 280 -11.50 8.05 -7.96
C CYS A 280 -10.16 7.99 -7.23
N MET A 281 -10.11 7.46 -6.00
CA MET A 281 -8.87 7.30 -5.23
C MET A 281 -7.83 6.44 -5.97
N ALA A 282 -8.28 5.44 -6.74
CA ALA A 282 -7.42 4.54 -7.49
C ALA A 282 -6.99 5.07 -8.89
N HIS A 283 -7.68 6.05 -9.46
CA HIS A 283 -7.54 6.42 -10.89
C HIS A 283 -7.53 7.93 -11.19
N TYR A 284 -7.61 8.80 -10.19
CA TYR A 284 -7.67 10.27 -10.37
C TYR A 284 -8.91 10.75 -11.16
N GLY A 285 -10.00 9.97 -11.13
CA GLY A 285 -11.23 10.21 -11.87
C GLY A 285 -12.12 11.33 -11.30
N LEU A 286 -11.57 12.48 -10.89
CA LEU A 286 -12.31 13.57 -10.26
C LEU A 286 -13.54 14.04 -11.06
N GLY A 287 -13.40 14.20 -12.38
CA GLY A 287 -14.48 14.66 -13.25
C GLY A 287 -15.65 13.68 -13.43
N GLN A 288 -15.57 12.48 -12.84
CA GLN A 288 -16.71 11.56 -12.73
C GLN A 288 -17.51 11.78 -11.44
N LEU A 289 -16.93 12.47 -10.45
CA LEU A 289 -17.50 12.64 -9.12
C LEU A 289 -17.93 14.06 -8.82
N ILE A 290 -17.21 15.07 -9.33
CA ILE A 290 -17.49 16.48 -9.04
C ILE A 290 -17.55 17.31 -10.33
N THR A 291 -18.35 18.37 -10.29
CA THR A 291 -18.48 19.41 -11.32
C THR A 291 -17.63 20.63 -10.98
N GLU A 292 -17.51 21.59 -11.92
CA GLU A 292 -16.73 22.81 -11.72
C GLU A 292 -17.27 23.67 -10.56
N SER A 293 -18.58 23.69 -10.32
CA SER A 293 -19.19 24.41 -9.20
C SER A 293 -19.05 23.70 -7.85
N GLU A 294 -18.74 22.40 -7.86
CA GLU A 294 -18.51 21.60 -6.64
C GLU A 294 -17.02 21.52 -6.28
N LEU A 295 -16.14 22.05 -7.14
CA LEU A 295 -14.70 22.02 -6.94
C LEU A 295 -14.29 22.98 -5.82
N ASP A 296 -13.77 22.44 -4.72
CA ASP A 296 -13.26 23.22 -3.59
C ASP A 296 -11.72 23.21 -3.56
N ASN A 297 -11.09 24.26 -4.07
CA ASN A 297 -9.61 24.35 -4.09
C ASN A 297 -8.98 24.59 -2.71
N THR A 298 -9.77 24.84 -1.67
CA THR A 298 -9.28 25.01 -0.29
C THR A 298 -9.22 23.69 0.47
N ASP A 299 -9.92 22.66 -0.02
CA ASP A 299 -9.93 21.31 0.52
C ASP A 299 -8.89 20.43 -0.20
N LEU A 300 -8.11 19.64 0.55
CA LEU A 300 -7.03 18.82 -0.03
C LEU A 300 -7.57 17.70 -0.95
N MET A 301 -8.82 17.28 -0.79
CA MET A 301 -9.49 16.32 -1.67
C MET A 301 -10.44 16.99 -2.66
N PHE A 302 -10.29 18.30 -2.84
CA PHE A 302 -11.01 19.09 -3.84
C PHE A 302 -12.53 19.01 -3.71
N GLY A 303 -13.04 18.79 -2.48
CA GLY A 303 -14.47 18.69 -2.19
C GLY A 303 -15.07 17.29 -2.37
N ILE A 304 -14.29 16.27 -2.77
CA ILE A 304 -14.79 14.89 -2.93
C ILE A 304 -15.37 14.37 -1.62
N THR A 305 -14.63 14.50 -0.51
CA THR A 305 -15.08 13.96 0.79
C THR A 305 -16.31 14.70 1.29
N LYS A 306 -16.38 16.02 1.09
CA LYS A 306 -17.55 16.83 1.47
C LYS A 306 -18.81 16.38 0.71
N LYS A 307 -18.69 16.19 -0.61
CA LYS A 307 -19.81 15.75 -1.45
C LYS A 307 -20.34 14.37 -1.06
N TYR A 308 -19.45 13.42 -0.77
CA TYR A 308 -19.85 12.02 -0.57
C TYR A 308 -20.12 11.64 0.87
N PHE A 309 -19.50 12.34 1.83
CA PHE A 309 -19.54 11.97 3.25
C PHE A 309 -19.95 13.13 4.15
N GLY A 310 -20.13 14.34 3.62
CA GLY A 310 -20.43 15.53 4.42
C GLY A 310 -19.25 16.01 5.27
N LEU A 311 -18.03 15.53 5.01
CA LEU A 311 -16.83 15.79 5.79
C LEU A 311 -15.73 16.43 4.94
N ASP A 312 -15.06 17.44 5.47
CA ASP A 312 -13.84 17.94 4.83
C ASP A 312 -12.69 16.91 4.88
N TYR A 313 -11.57 17.24 4.26
CA TYR A 313 -10.40 16.36 4.25
C TYR A 313 -9.95 15.94 5.66
N TYR A 314 -9.84 16.88 6.60
CA TYR A 314 -9.28 16.62 7.93
C TYR A 314 -10.24 15.79 8.77
N GLU A 315 -11.52 16.12 8.74
CA GLU A 315 -12.56 15.36 9.41
C GLU A 315 -12.64 13.93 8.87
N MET A 316 -12.62 13.76 7.55
CA MET A 316 -12.64 12.44 6.92
C MET A 316 -11.37 11.64 7.26
N LYS A 317 -10.20 12.29 7.26
CA LYS A 317 -8.94 11.65 7.66
C LYS A 317 -9.03 11.14 9.10
N GLU A 318 -9.50 11.97 10.03
CA GLU A 318 -9.64 11.60 11.44
C GLU A 318 -10.54 10.38 11.60
N LYS A 319 -11.73 10.38 10.99
CA LYS A 319 -12.66 9.23 11.04
C LYS A 319 -12.05 7.97 10.47
N LEU A 320 -11.45 8.06 9.29
CA LEU A 320 -10.87 6.91 8.60
C LEU A 320 -9.71 6.28 9.38
N TYR A 321 -8.79 7.11 9.89
CA TYR A 321 -7.65 6.63 10.67
C TYR A 321 -8.08 6.08 12.04
N SER A 322 -9.14 6.63 12.64
CA SER A 322 -9.75 6.08 13.85
C SER A 322 -10.30 4.68 13.63
N GLU A 323 -11.03 4.45 12.53
CA GLU A 323 -11.55 3.12 12.16
C GLU A 323 -10.41 2.10 11.97
N LEU A 324 -9.39 2.46 11.19
CA LEU A 324 -8.22 1.60 10.96
C LEU A 324 -7.46 1.31 12.26
N LYS A 325 -7.28 2.33 13.12
CA LYS A 325 -6.60 2.13 14.40
C LYS A 325 -7.40 1.24 15.34
N ALA A 326 -8.72 1.46 15.46
CA ALA A 326 -9.59 0.62 16.27
C ALA A 326 -9.56 -0.84 15.79
N LEU A 327 -9.60 -1.08 14.48
CA LEU A 327 -9.47 -2.44 13.95
C LEU A 327 -8.09 -3.05 14.23
N SER A 328 -7.01 -2.28 14.07
CA SER A 328 -5.65 -2.77 14.37
C SER A 328 -5.52 -3.28 15.80
N VAL A 329 -6.06 -2.55 16.78
CA VAL A 329 -6.01 -2.91 18.21
C VAL A 329 -6.80 -4.20 18.47
N GLN A 330 -8.01 -4.31 17.92
CA GLN A 330 -8.83 -5.51 18.06
C GLN A 330 -8.15 -6.77 17.51
N ILE A 331 -7.46 -6.65 16.37
CA ILE A 331 -6.71 -7.76 15.77
C ILE A 331 -5.44 -8.08 16.57
N GLU A 332 -4.72 -7.05 17.02
CA GLU A 332 -3.51 -7.19 17.84
C GLU A 332 -3.82 -7.95 19.15
N ASP A 333 -4.88 -7.56 19.86
CA ASP A 333 -5.33 -8.19 21.11
C ASP A 333 -5.72 -9.67 20.93
N TYR A 334 -6.20 -10.03 19.74
CA TYR A 334 -6.54 -11.41 19.42
C TYR A 334 -5.31 -12.26 19.09
N LEU A 335 -4.34 -11.70 18.35
CA LEU A 335 -3.19 -12.43 17.83
C LEU A 335 -2.06 -12.63 18.85
N PHE A 336 -1.84 -11.68 19.74
CA PHE A 336 -0.73 -11.65 20.72
C PHE A 336 -1.25 -11.66 22.14
#